data_AF-A0AAW4KVP0-F1
#
_entry.id   AF-A0AAW4KVP0-F1
#
_cell.length_a   1.000
_cell.length_b   1.000
_cell.length_c   1.000
_cell.angle_alpha   90.00
_cell.angle_beta   90.00
_cell.angle_gamma   90.00
#
_symmetry.space_group_name_H-M   'P 1'
#
loop_
_entity.id
_entity.type
_entity.pdbx_description
1 polymer ?
#
loop_
_entity_poly.entity_id
_entity_poly.type
_entity_poly.pdbx_seq_one_letter_code
_entity_poly.pdbx_strand_id
1 'polypeptide(L)' 'LCAKICRACGEECAKHQVDHCQECAKACMKCAEECERMAA' A
#
# COMPACT_ATOMS: atom_id res chain seq x y z
N LEU A 1 -11.21 6.62 -2.10
CA LEU A 1 -11.41 5.15 -2.05
C LEU A 1 -10.09 4.40 -2.28
N CYS A 2 -9.40 4.63 -3.40
CA CYS A 2 -8.15 3.94 -3.75
C CYS A 2 -7.09 3.98 -2.62
N ALA A 3 -6.77 5.17 -2.10
CA ALA A 3 -5.79 5.33 -1.02
C ALA A 3 -6.08 4.49 0.24
N LYS A 4 -7.37 4.33 0.60
CA LYS A 4 -7.78 3.52 1.75
C LYS A 4 -7.56 2.03 1.49
N ILE A 5 -7.88 1.56 0.29
CA ILE A 5 -7.68 0.15 -0.11
C ILE A 5 -6.19 -0.15 -0.17
N CYS A 6 -5.39 0.72 -0.78
CA CYS A 6 -3.95 0.54 -0.89
C CYS A 6 -3.27 0.49 0.48
N ARG A 7 -3.68 1.32 1.45
CA ARG A 7 -3.19 1.22 2.84
C ARG A 7 -3.53 -0.13 3.47
N ALA A 8 -4.80 -0.53 3.42
CA ALA A 8 -5.22 -1.80 4.01
C ALA A 8 -4.47 -2.99 3.40
N CYS A 9 -4.28 -2.98 2.07
CA CYS A 9 -3.47 -3.98 1.39
C CYS A 9 -2.01 -3.95 1.84
N GLY A 10 -1.40 -2.77 1.93
CA GLY A 10 0.00 -2.63 2.33
C GLY A 10 0.25 -3.08 3.78
N GLU A 11 -0.64 -2.72 4.69
CA GLU A 11 -0.60 -3.12 6.10
C GLU A 11 -0.77 -4.63 6.27
N GLU A 12 -1.65 -5.27 5.50
CA GLU A 12 -1.81 -6.73 5.54
C GLU A 12 -0.58 -7.43 4.98
N CYS A 13 -0.10 -7.02 3.79
CA CYS A 13 1.08 -7.61 3.18
C CYS A 13 2.34 -7.48 4.04
N ALA A 14 2.49 -6.36 4.77
CA ALA A 14 3.63 -6.13 5.65
C ALA A 14 3.73 -7.15 6.81
N LYS A 15 2.63 -7.81 7.19
CA LYS A 15 2.61 -8.86 8.24
C LYS A 15 3.30 -10.15 7.80
N HIS A 16 3.49 -10.35 6.50
CA HIS A 16 4.09 -11.57 5.95
C HIS A 16 5.57 -11.36 5.65
N GLN A 17 6.44 -12.16 6.27
CA GLN A 17 7.89 -12.11 6.05
C GLN A 17 8.33 -12.88 4.79
N VAL A 18 7.65 -12.63 3.67
CA VAL A 18 7.96 -13.17 2.35
C VAL A 18 8.34 -12.00 1.44
N ASP A 19 9.41 -12.14 0.66
CA ASP A 19 9.97 -11.04 -0.15
C ASP A 19 8.93 -10.35 -1.01
N HIS A 20 8.15 -11.14 -1.76
CA HIS A 20 7.04 -10.63 -2.58
C HIS A 20 6.03 -9.79 -1.77
N CYS A 21 5.68 -10.21 -0.55
CA CYS A 21 4.72 -9.49 0.28
C CYS A 21 5.31 -8.15 0.77
N GLN A 22 6.61 -8.11 1.05
CA GLN A 22 7.31 -6.87 1.42
C GLN A 22 7.39 -5.89 0.25
N GLU A 23 7.64 -6.39 -0.97
CA GLU A 23 7.60 -5.58 -2.20
C GLU A 23 6.20 -5.04 -2.47
N CYS A 24 5.17 -5.88 -2.33
CA CYS A 24 3.77 -5.50 -2.48
C CYS A 24 3.39 -4.41 -1.46
N ALA A 25 3.76 -4.57 -0.19
CA ALA A 25 3.49 -3.60 0.86
C ALA A 25 4.06 -2.21 0.52
N LYS A 26 5.33 -2.16 0.10
CA LYS A 26 5.99 -0.90 -0.30
C LYS A 26 5.30 -0.25 -1.49
N ALA A 27 4.94 -1.03 -2.52
CA ALA A 27 4.25 -0.52 -3.69
C ALA A 27 2.86 0.04 -3.36
N CYS A 28 2.11 -0.68 -2.51
CA CYS A 28 0.79 -0.25 -2.04
C CYS A 28 0.85 1.04 -1.21
N MET A 29 1.84 1.18 -0.31
CA MET A 29 2.02 2.42 0.46
C MET A 29 2.32 3.61 -0.45
N LYS A 30 3.21 3.43 -1.43
CA LYS A 30 3.51 4.46 -2.43
C LYS A 30 2.26 4.84 -3.24
N CYS A 31 1.47 3.85 -3.67
CA CYS A 31 0.22 4.10 -4.40
C CYS A 31 -0.79 4.88 -3.55
N ALA A 32 -0.91 4.56 -2.26
CA ALA A 32 -1.80 5.27 -1.35
C ALA A 32 -1.43 6.75 -1.23
N GLU A 33 -0.15 7.06 -1.07
CA GLU A 33 0.35 8.44 -1.00
C GLU A 33 0.04 9.23 -2.27
N GLU A 34 0.31 8.67 -3.45
CA GLU A 34 0.01 9.36 -4.72
C GLU A 34 -1.49 9.57 -4.91
N CYS A 35 -2.32 8.58 -4.53
CA CYS A 35 -3.78 8.73 -4.57
C CYS A 35 -4.30 9.83 -3.66
N GLU A 36 -3.65 10.08 -2.52
CA GLU A 36 -4.00 11.20 -1.64
C GLU A 36 -3.58 12.54 -2.22
N ARG A 37 -2.37 12.62 -2.78
CA ARG A 37 -1.89 13.84 -3.45
C ARG A 37 -2.77 14.23 -4.63
N MET A 38 -3.28 13.26 -5.38
CA MET A 38 -4.17 13.51 -6.51
C MET A 38 -5.60 13.89 -6.10
N ALA A 39 -6.01 13.54 -4.89
CA ALA A 39 -7.36 13.82 -4.39
C ALA A 39 -7.45 15.11 -3.56
N ALA A 40 -6.32 15.77 -3.31
CA ALA A 40 -6.21 17.09 -2.69
C ALA A 40 -6.41 18.20 -3.74
#